data_AF-A0A2M7QJI9-F1
#
_entry.id   AF-A0A2M7QJI9-F1
#
_cell.length_a   1.000
_cell.length_b   1.000
_cell.length_c   1.000
_cell.angle_alpha   90.00
_cell.angle_beta   90.00
_cell.angle_gamma   90.00
#
_symmetry.space_group_name_H-M   'P 1'
#
loop_
_entity.id
_entity.type
_entity.pdbx_description
1 polymer ?
#
loop_
_entity_poly.entity_id
_entity_poly.type
_entity_poly.pdbx_seq_one_letter_code
_entity_poly.pdbx_strand_id
1 'polypeptide(L)'
;MPNIQSAKKKLKKDIKRKKNNESYLKSIQQSIKSLFKMKSGVKKTDQINKTVSHIDKGAKKKVIHKNKASRLKSRVMKLVSKKA
;
A
#
# COMPACT_ATOMS: atom_id res chain seq x y z
N MET A 1 -3.51 -31.06 -2.54
CA MET A 1 -4.93 -30.65 -2.36
C MET A 1 -5.26 -30.67 -0.87
N PRO A 2 -6.26 -29.89 -0.39
CA PRO A 2 -6.65 -29.96 1.01
C PRO A 2 -7.40 -31.27 1.28
N ASN A 3 -6.84 -32.12 2.12
CA ASN A 3 -7.39 -33.46 2.41
C ASN A 3 -8.53 -33.40 3.43
N ILE A 4 -8.49 -32.46 4.37
CA ILE A 4 -9.52 -32.24 5.40
C ILE A 4 -10.49 -31.11 5.04
N GLN A 5 -11.76 -31.21 5.48
CA GLN A 5 -12.81 -30.23 5.16
C GLN A 5 -12.47 -28.81 5.65
N SER A 6 -11.87 -28.69 6.84
CA SER A 6 -11.45 -27.41 7.42
C SER A 6 -10.39 -26.71 6.55
N ALA A 7 -9.47 -27.48 5.94
CA ALA A 7 -8.45 -26.97 5.03
C ALA A 7 -9.06 -26.51 3.70
N LYS A 8 -10.06 -27.23 3.15
CA LYS A 8 -10.82 -26.77 1.97
C LYS A 8 -11.51 -25.42 2.23
N LYS A 9 -12.11 -25.25 3.42
CA LYS A 9 -12.74 -23.97 3.83
C LYS A 9 -11.70 -22.85 4.01
N LYS A 10 -10.53 -23.17 4.59
CA LYS A 10 -9.42 -22.22 4.75
C LYS A 10 -8.91 -21.72 3.39
N LEU A 11 -8.70 -22.62 2.44
CA LEU A 11 -8.27 -22.29 1.08
C LEU A 11 -9.22 -21.27 0.41
N LYS A 12 -10.55 -21.50 0.48
CA LYS A 12 -11.55 -20.57 -0.07
C LYS A 12 -11.45 -19.17 0.58
N LYS A 13 -11.27 -19.11 1.90
CA LYS A 13 -11.10 -17.85 2.64
C LYS A 13 -9.81 -17.13 2.23
N ASP A 14 -8.72 -17.86 2.09
CA ASP A 14 -7.41 -17.31 1.77
C ASP A 14 -7.36 -16.75 0.34
N ILE A 15 -8.00 -17.40 -0.63
CA ILE A 15 -8.16 -16.87 -1.99
C ILE A 15 -8.88 -15.52 -1.97
N LYS A 16 -10.00 -15.41 -1.24
CA LYS A 16 -10.75 -14.15 -1.12
C LYS A 16 -9.91 -13.05 -0.45
N ARG A 17 -9.21 -13.38 0.63
CA ARG A 17 -8.31 -12.44 1.34
C ARG A 17 -7.15 -12.00 0.47
N LYS A 18 -6.54 -12.92 -0.28
CA LYS A 18 -5.44 -12.63 -1.22
C LYS A 18 -5.88 -11.61 -2.27
N LYS A 19 -7.01 -11.84 -2.94
CA LYS A 19 -7.57 -10.92 -3.94
C LYS A 19 -7.79 -9.51 -3.38
N ASN A 20 -8.36 -9.40 -2.19
CA ASN A 20 -8.60 -8.12 -1.53
C ASN A 20 -7.28 -7.41 -1.18
N ASN A 21 -6.34 -8.13 -0.55
CA ASN A 21 -5.05 -7.58 -0.15
C ASN A 21 -4.22 -7.14 -1.35
N GLU A 22 -4.28 -7.89 -2.45
CA GLU A 22 -3.59 -7.56 -3.69
C GLU A 22 -4.04 -6.21 -4.27
N SER A 23 -5.34 -5.90 -4.22
CA SER A 23 -5.87 -4.60 -4.65
C SER A 23 -5.28 -3.44 -3.83
N TYR A 24 -5.21 -3.57 -2.50
CA TYR A 24 -4.59 -2.57 -1.63
C TYR A 24 -3.09 -2.41 -1.91
N LEU A 25 -2.37 -3.53 -2.09
CA LEU A 25 -0.93 -3.50 -2.39
C LEU A 25 -0.66 -2.83 -3.75
N LYS A 26 -1.43 -3.17 -4.78
CA LYS A 26 -1.35 -2.56 -6.11
C LYS A 26 -1.66 -1.06 -6.05
N SER A 27 -2.68 -0.65 -5.31
CA SER A 27 -3.01 0.77 -5.12
C SER A 27 -1.84 1.53 -4.50
N ILE A 28 -1.26 1.03 -3.40
CA ILE A 28 -0.09 1.66 -2.76
C ILE A 28 1.10 1.74 -3.72
N GLN A 29 1.41 0.65 -4.43
CA GLN A 29 2.51 0.61 -5.40
C GLN A 29 2.31 1.61 -6.54
N GLN A 30 1.10 1.67 -7.11
CA GLN A 30 0.79 2.56 -8.21
C GLN A 30 0.82 4.03 -7.78
N SER A 31 0.30 4.36 -6.60
CA SER A 31 0.40 5.72 -6.02
C SER A 31 1.85 6.14 -5.87
N ILE A 32 2.70 5.28 -5.28
CA ILE A 32 4.13 5.56 -5.13
C ILE A 32 4.81 5.72 -6.50
N LYS A 33 4.54 4.82 -7.46
CA LYS A 33 5.11 4.91 -8.82
C LYS A 33 4.69 6.19 -9.54
N SER A 34 3.43 6.59 -9.40
CA SER A 34 2.92 7.85 -9.97
C SER A 34 3.65 9.05 -9.38
N LEU A 35 3.90 9.04 -8.06
CA LEU A 35 4.59 10.13 -7.37
C LEU A 35 6.03 10.33 -7.87
N PHE A 36 6.74 9.23 -8.17
CA PHE A 36 8.08 9.28 -8.73
C PHE A 36 8.12 9.83 -10.17
N LYS A 37 7.08 9.58 -10.97
CA LYS A 37 7.00 10.08 -12.35
C LYS A 37 6.64 11.57 -12.43
N MET A 38 6.04 12.14 -11.39
CA MET A 38 5.59 13.53 -11.39
C MET A 38 6.76 14.52 -11.19
N LYS A 39 6.86 15.48 -12.10
CA LYS A 39 7.73 16.66 -11.97
C LYS A 39 7.22 17.59 -10.86
N SER A 40 8.09 18.43 -10.31
CA SER A 40 7.79 19.32 -9.18
C SER A 40 6.66 20.31 -9.50
N GLY A 41 5.73 20.49 -8.55
CA GLY A 41 4.62 21.45 -8.64
C GLY A 41 3.54 21.16 -7.60
N VAL A 42 2.52 22.03 -7.51
CA VAL A 42 1.39 21.91 -6.55
C VAL A 42 0.67 20.56 -6.66
N LYS A 43 0.54 20.02 -7.88
CA LYS A 43 -0.06 18.69 -8.10
C LYS A 43 0.68 17.56 -7.37
N LYS A 44 1.97 17.74 -7.06
CA LYS A 44 2.79 16.74 -6.37
C LYS A 44 2.45 16.67 -4.88
N THR A 45 2.20 17.80 -4.21
CA THR A 45 1.87 17.84 -2.78
C THR A 45 0.54 17.15 -2.48
N ASP A 46 -0.46 17.35 -3.34
CA ASP A 46 -1.75 16.68 -3.20
C ASP A 46 -1.63 15.16 -3.39
N GLN A 47 -0.81 14.74 -4.35
CA GLN A 47 -0.55 13.33 -4.60
C GLN A 47 0.21 12.67 -3.46
N ILE A 48 1.08 13.40 -2.77
CA ILE A 48 1.76 12.93 -1.56
C ILE A 48 0.75 12.65 -0.46
N ASN A 49 -0.14 13.60 -0.18
CA ASN A 49 -1.18 13.44 0.84
C ASN A 49 -2.09 12.25 0.54
N LYS A 50 -2.49 12.07 -0.72
CA LYS A 50 -3.24 10.88 -1.17
C LYS A 50 -2.46 9.59 -0.96
N THR A 51 -1.17 9.57 -1.34
CA THR A 51 -0.30 8.39 -1.19
C THR A 51 -0.12 7.99 0.27
N VAL A 52 0.08 8.97 1.17
CA VAL A 52 0.16 8.74 2.62
C VAL A 52 -1.14 8.16 3.15
N SER A 53 -2.30 8.70 2.74
CA SER A 53 -3.62 8.17 3.10
C SER A 53 -3.79 6.70 2.66
N HIS A 54 -3.34 6.34 1.45
CA HIS A 54 -3.40 4.95 0.97
C HIS A 54 -2.51 4.02 1.81
N ILE A 55 -1.30 4.46 2.18
CA ILE A 55 -0.39 3.69 3.04
C ILE A 55 -1.03 3.44 4.41
N ASP A 56 -1.60 4.47 5.02
CA ASP A 56 -2.21 4.36 6.35
C ASP A 56 -3.48 3.51 6.34
N LYS A 57 -4.30 3.60 5.27
CA LYS A 57 -5.44 2.69 5.07
C LYS A 57 -4.98 1.23 4.97
N GLY A 58 -3.89 0.97 4.23
CA GLY A 58 -3.31 -0.37 4.12
C GLY A 58 -2.79 -0.91 5.46
N ALA A 59 -2.23 -0.05 6.30
CA ALA A 59 -1.80 -0.40 7.65
C ALA A 59 -2.99 -0.69 8.58
N LYS A 60 -4.02 0.17 8.58
CA LYS A 60 -5.25 -0.01 9.36
C LYS A 60 -5.96 -1.33 9.03
N LYS A 61 -5.98 -1.71 7.75
CA LYS A 61 -6.55 -2.99 7.28
C LYS A 61 -5.63 -4.19 7.48
N LYS A 62 -4.46 -4.02 8.12
CA LYS A 62 -3.45 -5.07 8.36
C LYS A 62 -2.92 -5.73 7.07
N VAL A 63 -3.01 -5.05 5.93
CA VAL A 63 -2.43 -5.51 4.66
C VAL A 63 -0.91 -5.33 4.66
N ILE A 64 -0.44 -4.24 5.28
CA ILE A 64 0.98 -3.98 5.55
C ILE A 64 1.22 -3.79 7.05
N HIS A 65 2.38 -4.22 7.52
CA HIS A 65 2.77 -3.99 8.91
C HIS A 65 3.02 -2.51 9.21
N LYS A 66 2.75 -2.07 10.44
CA LYS A 66 2.93 -0.67 10.90
C LYS A 66 4.35 -0.14 10.63
N ASN A 67 5.38 -0.96 10.83
CA ASN A 67 6.77 -0.56 10.57
C ASN A 67 7.05 -0.38 9.07
N LYS A 68 6.43 -1.21 8.22
CA LYS A 68 6.52 -1.05 6.76
C LYS A 68 5.82 0.22 6.30
N ALA A 69 4.65 0.52 6.86
CA ALA A 69 3.93 1.77 6.59
C ALA A 69 4.76 2.99 7.00
N SER A 70 5.34 2.99 8.22
CA SER A 70 6.22 4.06 8.70
C SER A 70 7.43 4.27 7.77
N ARG A 71 8.11 3.18 7.37
CA ARG A 71 9.23 3.25 6.41
C ARG A 71 8.82 3.84 5.06
N LEU A 72 7.66 3.45 4.53
CA LEU A 72 7.14 3.98 3.27
C LEU A 72 6.80 5.48 3.38
N LYS A 73 6.15 5.90 4.47
CA LYS A 73 5.87 7.32 4.74
C LYS A 73 7.16 8.13 4.82
N SER A 74 8.16 7.67 5.59
CA SER A 74 9.46 8.34 5.69
C SER A 74 10.11 8.52 4.32
N ARG A 75 10.12 7.48 3.48
CA ARG A 75 10.69 7.56 2.12
C ARG A 75 9.93 8.56 1.23
N VAL A 76 8.61 8.56 1.28
CA VAL A 76 7.77 9.50 0.51
C VAL A 76 8.03 10.94 0.95
N MET A 77 8.10 11.20 2.25
CA MET A 77 8.33 12.56 2.78
C MET A 77 9.74 13.07 2.47
N LYS A 78 10.75 12.20 2.48
CA LYS A 78 12.13 12.57 2.06
C LYS A 78 12.20 13.11 0.63
N LEU A 79 11.31 12.66 -0.27
CA LEU A 79 11.25 13.19 -1.65
C LEU A 79 10.76 14.64 -1.71
N VAL A 80 10.06 15.12 -0.67
CA VAL A 80 9.64 16.52 -0.55
C VAL A 80 10.76 17.36 0.04
N SER A 81 11.37 16.86 1.12
CA SER A 81 12.40 17.57 1.87
C SER A 81 13.73 17.68 1.13
N LYS A 82 14.09 16.72 0.26
CA LYS A 82 15.31 16.79 -0.56
C LYS A 82 15.23 17.78 -1.74
N LYS A 83 14.26 18.71 -1.72
CA LYS A 83 14.39 19.97 -2.47
C LYS A 83 15.43 20.84 -1.74
N ALA A 84 16.69 20.56 -2.04
CA ALA A 84 17.75 21.55 -2.03
C ALA A 84 18.08 21.85 -3.50
#